data_AF-A0A2S0JZL0-F1
#
_entry.id   AF-A0A2S0JZL0-F1
#
_cell.length_a   1.000
_cell.length_b   1.000
_cell.length_c   1.000
_cell.angle_alpha   90.00
_cell.angle_beta   90.00
_cell.angle_gamma   90.00
#
_symmetry.space_group_name_H-M   'P 1'
#
loop_
_entity.id
_entity.type
_entity.pdbx_description
1 polymer ?
#
loop_
_entity_poly.entity_id
_entity_poly.type
_entity_poly.pdbx_seq_one_letter_code
_entity_poly.pdbx_strand_id
1 'polypeptide(L)' 'MDVGKLQSKQELNYEEIIRDFNQKIKNILKSTSVQEREDLEQEIKIKILEKIDLLNHINCPGFFDYINNKK' A
#
# COMPACT_ATOMS: atom_id res chain seq x y z
N MET A 1 26.06 8.05 23.05
CA MET A 1 24.61 7.76 23.18
C MET A 1 24.00 8.08 21.83
N ASP A 2 24.16 7.17 20.88
CA ASP A 2 23.67 7.34 19.52
C ASP A 2 22.24 6.84 19.47
N VAL A 3 21.29 7.76 19.66
CA VAL A 3 19.87 7.52 19.41
C VAL A 3 19.57 7.63 17.92
N GLY A 4 20.36 6.94 17.09
CA GLY A 4 20.03 6.64 15.70
C GLY A 4 19.02 5.52 15.70
N LYS A 5 17.78 5.85 16.04
CA LYS A 5 16.65 4.92 16.00
C LYS A 5 16.50 4.47 14.54
N LEU A 6 17.10 3.32 14.21
CA LEU A 6 16.82 2.56 12.99
C LEU A 6 15.31 2.40 12.93
N GLN A 7 14.64 3.24 12.13
CA GLN A 7 13.30 2.95 11.68
C GLN A 7 13.44 1.68 10.84
N SER A 8 13.19 0.53 11.47
CA SER A 8 12.94 -0.70 10.74
C SER A 8 11.85 -0.38 9.72
N LYS A 9 12.19 -0.36 8.43
CA LYS A 9 11.23 -0.22 7.35
C LYS A 9 10.26 -1.37 7.55
N GLN A 10 9.08 -1.10 8.12
CA GLN A 10 8.07 -2.13 8.30
C GLN A 10 7.61 -2.48 6.89
N GLU A 11 7.93 -3.69 6.45
CA GLU A 11 7.41 -4.22 5.21
C GLU A 11 5.89 -4.18 5.28
N LEU A 12 5.27 -3.59 4.25
CA LEU A 12 3.83 -3.55 4.14
C LEU A 12 3.31 -4.98 4.04
N ASN A 13 2.46 -5.38 4.98
CA ASN A 13 1.80 -6.68 4.96
C ASN A 13 0.56 -6.64 4.07
N TYR A 14 0.50 -7.54 3.10
CA TYR A 14 -0.63 -7.67 2.17
C TYR A 14 -1.98 -7.84 2.89
N GLU A 15 -2.07 -8.68 3.92
CA GLU A 15 -3.34 -8.93 4.62
C GLU A 15 -3.86 -7.68 5.32
N GLU A 16 -2.97 -6.88 5.89
CA GLU A 16 -3.31 -5.62 6.56
C GLU A 16 -3.77 -4.57 5.54
N ILE A 17 -3.06 -4.45 4.43
CA ILE A 17 -3.45 -3.55 3.34
C ILE A 17 -4.82 -3.95 2.78
N ILE A 18 -5.04 -5.23 2.47
CA ILE A 18 -6.35 -5.68 1.98
C ILE A 18 -7.45 -5.41 3.00
N ARG A 19 -7.21 -5.66 4.29
CA ARG A 19 -8.17 -5.34 5.36
C ARG A 19 -8.53 -3.85 5.35
N ASP A 20 -7.54 -2.97 5.25
CA ASP A 20 -7.72 -1.52 5.27
C ASP A 20 -8.46 -1.01 4.01
N PHE A 21 -8.21 -1.64 2.86
CA PHE A 21 -8.85 -1.29 1.60
C PHE A 21 -10.21 -1.99 1.39
N ASN A 22 -10.54 -3.03 2.16
CA ASN A 22 -11.74 -3.86 1.97
C ASN A 22 -13.02 -3.02 1.91
N GLN A 23 -13.15 -2.04 2.80
CA GLN A 23 -14.34 -1.17 2.83
C GLN A 23 -14.46 -0.32 1.55
N LYS A 24 -13.33 0.16 1.00
CA LYS A 24 -13.30 0.91 -0.26
C LYS A 24 -13.62 0.00 -1.44
N ILE A 25 -13.01 -1.18 -1.50
CA ILE A 25 -13.25 -2.18 -2.54
C ILE A 25 -14.75 -2.50 -2.61
N LYS A 26 -15.36 -2.87 -1.47
CA LYS A 26 -16.80 -3.17 -1.38
C LYS A 26 -17.68 -2.00 -1.82
N ASN A 27 -17.30 -0.77 -1.49
CA ASN A 27 -18.08 0.40 -1.89
C ASN A 27 -18.04 0.63 -3.41
N ILE A 28 -16.91 0.39 -4.06
CA ILE A 28 -16.76 0.50 -5.52
C ILE A 28 -17.52 -0.63 -6.23
N LEU A 29 -17.46 -1.86 -5.70
CA LEU A 29 -18.14 -3.01 -6.28
C LEU A 29 -19.68 -2.91 -6.26
N LYS A 30 -20.25 -2.09 -5.36
CA LYS A 30 -21.71 -1.85 -5.33
C LYS A 30 -22.23 -1.22 -6.62
N SER A 31 -21.41 -0.40 -7.29
CA SER A 31 -21.75 0.19 -8.60
C SER A 31 -21.50 -0.73 -9.79
N THR A 32 -20.85 -1.89 -9.57
CA THR A 32 -20.55 -2.87 -10.63
C THR A 32 -21.70 -3.86 -10.80
N SER A 33 -21.84 -4.41 -12.01
CA SER A 33 -22.78 -5.50 -12.31
C SER A 33 -22.48 -6.72 -11.44
N VAL A 34 -23.52 -7.45 -11.00
CA VAL A 34 -23.35 -8.57 -10.06
C VAL A 34 -22.44 -9.67 -10.63
N GLN A 35 -22.50 -9.88 -11.94
CA GLN A 35 -21.72 -10.90 -12.65
C GLN A 35 -20.22 -10.61 -12.63
N GLU A 36 -19.83 -9.33 -12.70
CA GLU A 36 -18.43 -8.91 -12.78
C GLU A 36 -17.84 -8.60 -11.39
N ARG A 37 -18.65 -8.56 -10.33
CA ARG A 37 -18.21 -8.14 -8.99
C ARG A 37 -17.11 -9.02 -8.42
N GLU A 38 -17.25 -10.33 -8.53
CA GLU A 38 -16.28 -11.27 -7.99
C GLU A 38 -14.95 -11.17 -8.73
N ASP A 39 -14.99 -11.19 -10.06
CA ASP A 39 -13.80 -11.05 -10.91
C ASP A 39 -13.09 -9.72 -10.65
N LEU A 40 -13.83 -8.61 -10.61
CA LEU A 40 -13.27 -7.29 -10.36
C LEU A 40 -12.69 -7.16 -8.94
N GLU A 41 -13.31 -7.80 -7.94
CA GLU A 41 -12.75 -7.85 -6.58
C GLU A 41 -11.38 -8.53 -6.58
N GLN A 42 -11.27 -9.67 -7.26
CA GLN A 42 -10.00 -10.40 -7.34
C GLN A 42 -8.94 -9.62 -8.12
N GLU A 43 -9.31 -8.99 -9.24
CA GLU A 43 -8.39 -8.17 -10.03
C GLU A 43 -7.82 -7.02 -9.20
N ILE A 44 -8.66 -6.33 -8.41
CA ILE A 44 -8.21 -5.25 -7.53
C ILE A 44 -7.22 -5.77 -6.48
N LYS A 45 -7.49 -6.93 -5.87
CA LYS A 45 -6.60 -7.55 -4.88
C LYS A 45 -5.24 -7.92 -5.48
N ILE A 46 -5.23 -8.52 -6.66
CA ILE A 46 -4.01 -8.87 -7.40
C ILE A 46 -3.19 -7.60 -7.68
N LYS A 47 -3.81 -6.53 -8.17
CA LYS A 47 -3.12 -5.25 -8.43
C LYS A 47 -2.54 -4.64 -7.16
N ILE A 48 -3.22 -4.75 -6.02
CA ILE A 48 -2.68 -4.30 -4.73
C ILE A 48 -1.42 -5.09 -4.38
N LEU A 49 -1.46 -6.43 -4.49
CA LEU A 49 -0.31 -7.30 -4.22
C LEU A 49 0.92 -6.90 -5.06
N GLU A 50 0.74 -6.74 -6.37
CA GLU A 50 1.81 -6.33 -7.29
C GLU A 50 2.43 -4.97 -6.91
N LYS A 51 1.61 -4.05 -6.37
CA LYS A 51 2.07 -2.71 -5.98
C LYS A 51 2.74 -2.70 -4.61
N ILE A 52 2.37 -3.60 -3.70
CA ILE A 52 3.00 -3.69 -2.38
C ILE A 52 4.49 -4.00 -2.52
N ASP A 53 4.86 -4.93 -3.39
CA ASP A 53 6.27 -5.22 -3.66
C ASP A 53 7.00 -3.96 -4.14
N LEU A 54 6.41 -3.23 -5.09
CA LEU A 54 6.99 -1.97 -5.55
C LEU A 54 7.13 -0.95 -4.41
N LEU A 55 6.12 -0.78 -3.56
CA LEU A 55 6.14 0.16 -2.43
C LEU A 55 7.19 -0.22 -1.38
N ASN A 56 7.36 -1.52 -1.09
CA ASN A 56 8.39 -2.02 -0.17
C ASN A 56 9.81 -1.76 -0.71
N HIS A 57 10.00 -1.79 -2.03
CA HIS A 57 11.31 -1.58 -2.66
C HIS A 57 11.60 -0.14 -3.07
N ILE A 58 10.59 0.74 -3.11
CA ILE A 58 10.81 2.17 -3.35
C ILE A 58 11.61 2.77 -2.19
N ASN A 59 12.70 3.45 -2.52
CA ASN A 59 13.48 4.25 -1.59
C ASN A 59 13.07 5.72 -1.77
N CYS A 60 12.09 6.16 -0.99
CA CYS A 60 11.63 7.54 -1.00
C CYS A 60 12.26 8.27 0.20
N PRO A 61 12.96 9.40 0.00
CA PRO A 61 13.43 10.19 1.12
C PRO A 61 12.24 10.66 1.95
N GLY A 62 12.34 10.57 3.27
CA GLY A 62 11.35 11.16 4.15
C GLY A 62 11.25 12.66 3.89
N PHE A 63 10.11 13.27 4.24
CA PHE A 63 9.89 14.70 4.04
C PHE A 63 11.06 15.55 4.60
N PHE A 64 11.56 15.21 5.79
CA PHE A 64 12.70 15.90 6.39
C PHE A 64 14.05 15.54 5.75
N ASP A 65 14.24 14.30 5.30
CA ASP A 65 15.45 13.91 4.54
C ASP A 65 15.55 14.67 3.23
N TYR A 66 14.41 14.92 2.58
CA TYR A 66 14.32 15.74 1.38
C TYR A 66 14.66 17.21 1.65
N ILE A 67 14.13 17.80 2.74
CA ILE A 67 14.41 19.19 3.12
C ILE A 67 15.89 19.37 3.52
N ASN A 68 16.47 18.40 4.23
CA ASN A 68 17.86 18.45 4.68
C ASN A 68 18.88 18.14 3.57
N ASN A 69 18.46 17.47 2.48
CA ASN A 69 19.28 17.27 1.28
C ASN A 69 19.34 18.48 0.34
N LYS A 70 18.64 19.58 0.64
CA LYS A 70 18.86 20.86 -0.07
C LYS A 70 20.05 21.60 0.54
N LYS A 71 21.26 21.27 0.10
CA LYS A 71 22.45 22.13 0.15
C LYS A 71 23.10 22.17 -1.22
#